data_AF-A0A1M5D1Z0-F1
#
_entry.id   AF-A0A1M5D1Z0-F1
#
_cell.length_a   1.000
_cell.length_b   1.000
_cell.length_c   1.000
_cell.angle_alpha   90.00
_cell.angle_beta   90.00
_cell.angle_gamma   90.00
#
_symmetry.space_group_name_H-M   'P 1'
#
loop_
_entity.id
_entity.type
_entity.pdbx_description
1 polymer ?
#
loop_
_entity_poly.entity_id
_entity_poly.type
_entity_poly.pdbx_seq_one_letter_code
_entity_poly.pdbx_strand_id
1 'polypeptide(L)'
;MALRPETLKEQQQDYFVAQWENDQLYMTPHCFCGNTLDEQYFCERCQRQCTCQVIVCRDAQTLNVVEKFLHGNPDFKHFQVHLLEDAP
;
A
#
# COMPACT_ATOMS: atom_id res chain seq x y z
N MET A 1 8.00 -9.04 -6.40
CA MET A 1 8.88 -9.06 -5.20
C MET A 1 7.98 -8.99 -3.98
N ALA A 2 8.14 -9.90 -3.04
CA ALA A 2 7.41 -9.85 -1.77
C ALA A 2 8.07 -8.81 -0.85
N LEU A 3 7.26 -8.08 -0.07
CA LEU A 3 7.70 -6.98 0.78
C LEU A 3 7.20 -7.20 2.19
N ARG A 4 8.10 -6.99 3.16
CA ARG A 4 7.76 -7.05 4.58
C ARG A 4 7.36 -5.68 5.08
N PRO A 5 6.32 -5.57 5.93
CA PRO A 5 5.95 -4.31 6.56
C PRO A 5 7.09 -3.65 7.36
N GLU A 6 7.97 -4.47 7.92
CA GLU A 6 9.14 -4.00 8.69
C GLU A 6 10.09 -3.17 7.83
N THR A 7 10.32 -3.57 6.59
CA THR A 7 11.19 -2.86 5.64
C THR A 7 10.63 -1.47 5.32
N LEU A 8 9.31 -1.35 5.19
CA LEU A 8 8.64 -0.05 4.98
C LEU A 8 8.80 0.86 6.19
N LYS A 9 8.71 0.29 7.39
CA LYS A 9 8.91 1.01 8.64
C LYS A 9 10.36 1.51 8.77
N GLU A 10 11.34 0.68 8.43
CA GLU A 10 12.77 1.06 8.42
C GLU A 10 13.07 2.16 7.40
N GLN A 11 12.44 2.10 6.23
CA GLN A 11 12.60 3.10 5.17
C GLN A 11 11.69 4.32 5.36
N GLN A 12 10.87 4.35 6.42
CA GLN A 12 9.87 5.37 6.70
C GLN A 12 8.91 5.65 5.53
N GLN A 13 8.62 4.61 4.75
CA GLN A 13 7.75 4.68 3.59
C GLN A 13 6.29 4.43 3.98
N ASP A 14 5.43 5.38 3.63
CA ASP A 14 3.99 5.24 3.75
C ASP A 14 3.47 4.36 2.62
N TYR A 15 2.46 3.54 2.90
CA TYR A 15 2.00 2.50 1.99
C TYR A 15 0.48 2.33 2.01
N PHE A 16 -0.09 1.87 0.90
CA PHE A 16 -1.46 1.38 0.84
C PHE A 16 -1.47 -0.12 1.05
N VAL A 17 -2.43 -0.63 1.81
CA VAL A 17 -2.77 -2.05 1.80
C VAL A 17 -3.92 -2.25 0.84
N ALA A 18 -3.66 -2.96 -0.25
CA ALA A 18 -4.66 -3.33 -1.22
C ALA A 18 -5.24 -4.71 -0.89
N GLN A 19 -6.55 -4.85 -1.04
CA GLN A 19 -7.28 -6.10 -0.89
C GLN A 19 -8.41 -6.16 -1.93
N TRP A 20 -8.46 -7.25 -2.69
CA TRP A 20 -9.56 -7.54 -3.61
C TRP A 20 -10.59 -8.42 -2.92
N GLU A 21 -11.78 -7.88 -2.70
CA GLU A 21 -12.88 -8.60 -2.04
C GLU A 21 -14.21 -8.20 -2.71
N ASN A 22 -15.12 -9.16 -2.92
CA ASN A 22 -16.44 -8.92 -3.53
C ASN A 22 -16.38 -8.16 -4.87
N ASP A 23 -15.41 -8.49 -5.72
CA ASP A 23 -15.18 -7.82 -7.01
C ASP A 23 -14.86 -6.31 -6.91
N GLN A 24 -14.41 -5.87 -5.73
CA GLN A 24 -14.01 -4.48 -5.48
C GLN A 24 -12.57 -4.43 -4.93
N LEU A 25 -11.82 -3.43 -5.40
CA LEU A 25 -10.48 -3.13 -4.92
C LEU A 25 -10.57 -2.15 -3.75
N TYR A 26 -10.23 -2.63 -2.56
CA TYR A 26 -10.08 -1.80 -1.38
C TYR A 26 -8.61 -1.41 -1.21
N MET A 27 -8.37 -0.13 -1.00
CA MET A 27 -7.04 0.42 -0.71
C MET A 27 -7.08 1.21 0.57
N THR A 28 -6.47 0.68 1.62
CA THR A 28 -6.42 1.32 2.92
C THR A 28 -5.08 2.04 3.08
N PRO A 29 -5.05 3.36 3.34
CA PRO A 29 -3.79 4.08 3.51
C PRO A 29 -3.21 3.82 4.90
N HIS A 30 -1.90 3.54 4.96
CA HIS A 30 -1.15 3.30 6.17
C HIS A 30 0.11 4.16 6.22
N CYS A 31 0.40 4.69 7.40
CA CYS A 31 1.67 5.33 7.72
C CYS A 31 2.77 4.27 7.84
N PHE A 32 4.02 4.64 7.59
CA PHE A 32 5.18 3.78 7.90
C PHE A 32 5.20 3.27 9.35
N CYS A 33 4.56 3.99 10.29
CA CYS A 33 4.45 3.58 11.69
C CYS A 33 3.44 2.44 11.93
N GLY A 34 2.71 2.01 10.89
CA GLY A 34 1.69 0.97 10.93
C GLY A 34 0.27 1.49 11.23
N ASN A 35 0.10 2.78 11.53
CA ASN A 35 -1.22 3.36 11.77
C ASN A 35 -1.98 3.54 10.46
N THR A 36 -3.27 3.21 10.45
CA THR A 36 -4.16 3.61 9.36
C THR A 36 -4.26 5.13 9.30
N LEU A 37 -4.28 5.67 8.09
CA LEU A 37 -4.45 7.10 7.85
C LEU A 37 -5.93 7.42 7.65
N ASP A 38 -6.30 8.63 8.02
CA ASP A 38 -7.61 9.20 7.71
C ASP A 38 -7.73 9.54 6.20
N GLU A 39 -8.92 9.94 5.74
CA GLU A 39 -9.19 10.43 4.39
C GLU A 39 -8.28 11.59 3.96
N GLN A 40 -7.77 12.37 4.91
CA GLN A 40 -6.79 13.44 4.66
C GLN A 40 -5.34 12.96 4.57
N TYR A 41 -5.09 11.64 4.62
CA TYR A 41 -3.75 11.05 4.70
C TYR A 41 -2.94 11.54 5.90
N PHE A 42 -3.62 11.97 6.97
CA PHE A 42 -2.97 12.44 8.18
C PHE A 42 -2.76 11.29 9.17
N CYS A 43 -1.53 11.16 9.66
CA CYS A 43 -1.21 10.21 10.72
C CYS A 43 -1.26 10.93 12.07
N GLU A 44 -2.22 10.59 12.92
CA GLU A 44 -2.32 11.16 14.27
C GLU A 44 -1.14 10.76 15.18
N ARG A 45 -0.59 9.56 14.98
CA ARG A 45 0.58 9.08 15.76
C ARG A 45 1.88 9.80 15.41
N CYS A 46 2.09 10.11 14.14
CA CYS A 46 3.28 10.81 13.68
C CYS A 46 3.07 12.33 13.55
N GLN A 47 1.83 12.80 13.72
CA GLN A 47 1.38 14.17 13.52
C GLN A 47 1.86 14.79 12.19
N ARG A 48 1.76 14.02 11.10
CA ARG A 48 2.22 14.44 9.77
C ARG A 48 1.24 14.02 8.68
N GLN A 49 1.29 14.72 7.56
CA GLN A 49 0.64 14.31 6.33
C GLN A 49 1.53 13.29 5.60
N CYS A 50 0.99 12.11 5.36
CA CYS A 50 1.68 10.99 4.74
C CYS A 50 1.47 10.98 3.22
N THR A 51 2.43 10.40 2.50
CA THR A 51 2.33 10.25 1.03
C THR A 51 2.61 8.80 0.67
N CYS A 52 1.54 8.03 0.52
CA CYS A 52 1.63 6.62 0.18
C CYS A 52 2.00 6.46 -1.31
N GLN A 53 3.21 5.99 -1.58
CA GLN A 53 3.70 5.68 -2.94
C GLN A 53 3.91 4.18 -3.14
N VAL A 54 3.82 3.40 -2.07
CA VAL A 54 3.94 1.94 -2.11
C VAL A 54 2.55 1.33 -1.94
N ILE A 55 2.24 0.31 -2.71
CA ILE A 55 1.02 -0.50 -2.60
C ILE A 55 1.43 -1.92 -2.24
N VAL A 56 0.87 -2.42 -1.15
CA VAL A 56 1.12 -3.74 -0.61
C VAL A 56 -0.17 -4.56 -0.76
N CYS A 57 -0.13 -5.56 -1.63
CA CYS A 57 -1.28 -6.41 -1.92
C CYS A 57 -1.30 -7.60 -0.97
N ARG A 58 -2.45 -7.89 -0.35
CA ARG A 58 -2.58 -9.04 0.57
C ARG A 58 -2.33 -10.40 -0.09
N ASP A 59 -2.63 -10.52 -1.38
CA ASP A 59 -2.60 -11.79 -2.11
C ASP A 59 -2.30 -11.56 -3.60
N ALA A 60 -1.97 -12.65 -4.30
CA ALA A 60 -1.57 -12.61 -5.70
C ALA A 60 -2.70 -12.19 -6.65
N GLN A 61 -3.96 -12.43 -6.28
CA GLN A 61 -5.11 -11.98 -7.07
C GLN A 61 -5.21 -10.45 -7.02
N THR A 62 -5.14 -9.89 -5.81
CA THR A 62 -5.10 -8.44 -5.60
C THR A 62 -3.94 -7.81 -6.35
N LEU A 63 -2.74 -8.40 -6.30
CA LEU A 63 -1.57 -7.93 -7.03
C LEU A 63 -1.84 -7.80 -8.53
N ASN A 64 -2.39 -8.86 -9.15
CA ASN A 64 -2.70 -8.86 -10.57
C ASN A 64 -3.72 -7.78 -10.96
N VAL A 65 -4.72 -7.52 -10.11
CA VAL A 65 -5.70 -6.44 -10.34
C VAL A 65 -5.03 -5.07 -10.26
N VAL A 66 -4.23 -4.82 -9.22
CA VAL A 66 -3.53 -3.56 -9.03
C VAL A 66 -2.54 -3.31 -10.17
N GLU A 67 -1.74 -4.31 -10.56
CA GLU A 67 -0.80 -4.18 -11.68
C GLU A 67 -1.53 -3.78 -12.97
N LYS A 68 -2.65 -4.44 -13.29
CA LYS A 68 -3.47 -4.05 -14.45
C LYS A 68 -3.97 -2.60 -14.35
N PHE A 69 -4.38 -2.17 -13.15
CA PHE A 69 -4.86 -0.82 -12.91
C PHE A 69 -3.76 0.24 -13.12
N LEU A 70 -2.55 0.00 -12.60
CA LEU A 70 -1.42 0.94 -12.75
C LEU A 70 -0.89 0.95 -14.19
N HIS A 71 -0.82 -0.21 -14.85
CA HIS A 71 -0.40 -0.27 -16.26
C HIS A 71 -1.33 0.52 -17.19
N GLY A 72 -2.61 0.64 -16.84
CA GLY A 72 -3.58 1.43 -17.59
C GLY A 72 -3.41 2.94 -17.47
N ASN A 73 -2.64 3.44 -16.48
CA ASN A 73 -2.59 4.86 -16.15
C ASN A 73 -1.15 5.36 -15.95
N PRO A 74 -0.60 6.19 -16.87
CA PRO A 74 0.79 6.62 -16.82
C PRO A 74 1.15 7.49 -15.61
N ASP A 75 0.18 8.17 -14.98
CA ASP A 75 0.39 8.94 -13.75
C ASP A 75 0.78 8.06 -12.55
N PHE A 76 0.50 6.76 -12.59
CA PHE A 76 0.80 5.84 -11.51
C PHE A 76 2.15 5.12 -11.66
N LYS A 77 2.99 5.51 -12.63
CA LYS A 77 4.32 4.91 -12.85
C LYS A 77 5.26 5.02 -11.65
N HIS A 78 4.98 5.95 -10.74
CA HIS A 78 5.78 6.20 -9.54
C HIS A 78 5.38 5.28 -8.38
N PHE A 79 4.24 4.59 -8.50
CA PHE A 79 3.79 3.66 -7.48
C PHE A 79 4.54 2.34 -7.58
N GLN A 80 5.00 1.85 -6.44
CA GLN A 80 5.62 0.54 -6.32
C GLN A 80 4.59 -0.45 -5.80
N VAL A 81 4.45 -1.61 -6.44
CA VAL A 81 3.52 -2.66 -6.00
C VAL A 81 4.28 -3.88 -5.54
N HIS A 82 3.91 -4.36 -4.36
CA HIS A 82 4.51 -5.53 -3.77
C HIS A 82 3.45 -6.46 -3.19
N LEU A 83 3.76 -7.76 -3.17
CA LEU A 83 2.97 -8.73 -2.44
C LEU A 83 3.36 -8.65 -0.96
N LEU A 84 2.38 -8.65 -0.06
CA LEU A 84 2.62 -8.78 1.37
C LEU A 84 3.27 -10.15 1.64
N GLU A 85 4.47 -10.16 2.19
CA GLU A 85 5.06 -11.39 2.69
C GLU A 85 4.51 -11.64 4.09
N ASP A 86 3.54 -12.55 4.20
CA ASP A 86 3.12 -13.09 5.50
C ASP A 86 4.25 -13.99 6.00
N ALA A 87 4.92 -13.60 7.09
CA ALA A 87 5.98 -14.42 7.67
C ALA A 87 5.36 -15.74 8.18
N PRO A 88 5.91 -16.91 7.83
CA PRO A 88 5.41 -18.21 8.31
C PRO A 88 5.56 -18.40 9.82
#